data_AF-A0A397YUK0-F1
#
_entry.id   AF-A0A397YUK0-F1
#
_cell.length_a   1.000
_cell.length_b   1.000
_cell.length_c   1.000
_cell.angle_alpha   90.00
_cell.angle_beta   90.00
_cell.angle_gamma   90.00
#
_symmetry.space_group_name_H-M   'P 1'
#
loop_
_entity.id
_entity.type
_entity.pdbx_description
1 polymer ?
#
loop_
_entity_poly.entity_id
_entity_poly.type
_entity_poly.pdbx_seq_one_letter_code
_entity_poly.pdbx_strand_id
1 'polypeptide(L)'
;MWYELGQEQLIDLLEGVKFNVINQTSEHVEISFSRAWKISQRGSLVPLNVDKRYIIRRGVSGIYMYAVLEKLKGWPTVDMDQTRIVFKLNTKFDFMAISDQRQKIMPSEIDRDITNKRANPLAYKEAVRLVNPQNRIFKGQVDDKYMYSMENKDNKVHGWISSDQRVGFWMITPSDEFRVCGPLKQELTSHVGPTTLSMFTSLHYAGKDMNTTYTSMEPWKKVYGPVFVYLNSASSTNLLWTDAKRQMVEEVHSWPYDFVKSVDYPLHQQRGTVKGQFFVMDRYISKSKLFGKFAFVGLAVPGEAGSWQTENKGYQFWTTADRMGIFTITNVRPGSYNLYAWVSGHIGDYKYERDITITPGREIDVGAILYEPPRIGATLWEIGKPDRTAAEFYIPDPDPTLSTKLYLNNSYQPQDRFRQYGLWDRYTALYPRNDLVYIVGVSDYKKDWFYAHVTRNAGNGTYQATTWQIVFSLKAVIKTGNYTFRMALAAATTANLSVRINEPKSKPIFLIGLIGQDNAIARHGIHGLYNLYDINVGGNLLRVGNNTIFLTQDRRWGSFTGVMYDYLRLESPPEV
;
A
#
# COMPACT_ATOMS: atom_id res chain seq x y z
N MET A 1 -8.37 9.50 -13.47
CA MET A 1 -9.78 9.47 -13.02
C MET A 1 -9.97 10.66 -12.10
N TRP A 2 -11.00 11.47 -12.33
CA TRP A 2 -11.21 12.73 -11.61
C TRP A 2 -12.70 13.09 -11.58
N TYR A 3 -13.10 14.02 -10.71
CA TYR A 3 -14.44 14.59 -10.70
C TYR A 3 -14.47 15.95 -9.99
N GLU A 4 -15.51 16.74 -10.25
CA GLU A 4 -15.88 17.88 -9.40
C GLU A 4 -16.84 17.41 -8.31
N LEU A 5 -16.83 18.07 -7.15
CA LEU A 5 -17.69 17.68 -6.02
C LEU A 5 -19.17 17.59 -6.44
N GLY A 6 -19.80 16.45 -6.15
CA GLY A 6 -21.18 16.17 -6.53
C GLY A 6 -21.41 15.75 -7.98
N GLN A 7 -20.35 15.56 -8.77
CA GLN A 7 -20.41 15.06 -10.15
C GLN A 7 -19.90 13.62 -10.26
N GLU A 8 -20.23 12.95 -11.36
CA GLU A 8 -19.73 11.61 -11.67
C GLU A 8 -18.23 11.59 -11.99
N GLN A 9 -17.60 10.44 -11.76
CA GLN A 9 -16.20 10.24 -12.07
C GLN A 9 -15.96 10.14 -13.58
N LEU A 10 -14.99 10.91 -14.07
CA LEU A 10 -14.56 10.95 -15.46
C LEU A 10 -13.13 10.43 -15.64
N ILE A 11 -12.84 9.99 -16.87
CA ILE A 11 -11.49 9.62 -17.31
C ILE A 11 -11.04 10.67 -18.33
N ASP A 12 -9.97 11.39 -17.99
CA ASP A 12 -9.22 12.20 -18.96
C ASP A 12 -7.98 11.40 -19.38
N LEU A 13 -7.83 11.18 -20.69
CA LEU A 13 -6.68 10.49 -21.28
C LEU A 13 -5.42 11.38 -21.34
N LEU A 14 -5.54 12.63 -20.87
CA LEU A 14 -4.48 13.62 -20.85
C LEU A 14 -3.89 13.82 -22.24
N GLU A 15 -4.76 13.90 -23.25
CA GLU A 15 -4.36 14.06 -24.65
C GLU A 15 -3.70 15.42 -24.86
N GLY A 16 -2.50 15.40 -25.45
CA GLY A 16 -1.81 16.61 -25.86
C GLY A 16 -2.33 17.07 -27.22
N VAL A 17 -2.53 18.38 -27.37
CA VAL A 17 -2.99 19.00 -28.62
C VAL A 17 -1.85 19.73 -29.35
N LYS A 18 -0.68 19.84 -28.72
CA LYS A 18 0.53 20.43 -29.29
C LYS A 18 1.71 19.46 -29.17
N PHE A 19 2.36 19.20 -30.30
CA PHE A 19 3.61 18.44 -30.37
C PHE A 19 4.81 19.40 -30.41
N ASN A 20 5.87 19.09 -29.67
CA ASN A 20 7.16 19.79 -29.79
C ASN A 20 8.33 18.80 -29.69
N VAL A 21 9.40 19.05 -30.45
CA VAL A 21 10.71 18.47 -30.22
C VAL A 21 11.44 19.38 -29.23
N ILE A 22 11.76 18.85 -28.06
CA ILE A 22 12.36 19.62 -26.96
C ILE A 22 13.88 19.60 -27.08
N ASN A 23 14.41 18.44 -27.43
CA ASN A 23 15.83 18.27 -27.67
C ASN A 23 16.03 17.20 -28.72
N GLN A 24 17.01 17.39 -29.60
CA GLN A 24 17.39 16.42 -30.61
C GLN A 24 18.90 16.48 -30.80
N THR A 25 19.56 15.38 -30.46
CA THR A 25 21.02 15.20 -30.58
C THR A 25 21.30 13.85 -31.25
N SER A 26 22.57 13.54 -31.51
CA SER A 26 22.96 12.18 -31.96
C SER A 26 22.64 11.11 -30.92
N GLU A 27 22.62 11.48 -29.63
CA GLU A 27 22.50 10.53 -28.52
C GLU A 27 21.06 10.31 -28.05
N HIS A 28 20.20 11.32 -28.17
CA HIS A 28 18.79 11.20 -27.78
C HIS A 28 17.89 12.27 -28.40
N VAL A 29 16.60 11.95 -28.43
CA VAL A 29 15.51 12.88 -28.71
C VAL A 29 14.56 12.94 -27.51
N GLU A 30 14.14 14.13 -27.14
CA GLU A 30 13.05 14.39 -26.19
C GLU A 30 11.90 15.07 -26.93
N ILE A 31 10.70 14.50 -26.85
CA ILE A 31 9.48 15.05 -27.45
C ILE A 31 8.40 15.31 -26.39
N SER A 32 7.55 16.29 -26.65
CA SER A 32 6.45 16.74 -25.80
C SER A 32 5.13 16.65 -26.53
N PHE A 33 4.10 16.17 -25.83
CA PHE A 33 2.70 16.31 -26.19
C PHE A 33 1.99 17.06 -25.07
N SER A 34 1.59 18.30 -25.33
CA SER A 34 1.09 19.23 -24.32
C SER A 34 -0.31 19.76 -24.60
N ARG A 35 -1.02 20.13 -23.53
CA ARG A 35 -2.34 20.77 -23.55
C ARG A 35 -2.42 21.79 -22.43
N ALA A 36 -2.75 23.03 -22.76
CA ALA A 36 -3.15 24.02 -21.78
C ALA A 36 -4.67 23.91 -21.55
N TRP A 37 -5.10 23.91 -20.28
CA TRP A 37 -6.53 23.86 -19.97
C TRP A 37 -7.19 25.24 -20.10
N LYS A 38 -8.43 25.26 -20.60
CA LYS A 38 -9.26 26.45 -20.73
C LYS A 38 -10.60 26.23 -20.02
N ILE A 39 -11.19 27.31 -19.50
CA ILE A 39 -12.49 27.26 -18.81
C ILE A 39 -13.61 26.66 -19.65
N SER A 40 -13.55 26.81 -20.98
CA SER A 40 -14.50 26.20 -21.93
C SER A 40 -14.45 24.67 -21.95
N GLN A 41 -13.44 24.05 -21.34
CA GLN A 41 -13.27 22.60 -21.23
C GLN A 41 -13.72 22.05 -19.87
N ARG A 42 -14.27 22.90 -18.99
CA ARG A 42 -14.80 22.47 -17.69
C ARG A 42 -15.87 21.39 -17.87
N GLY A 43 -15.86 20.39 -16.99
CA GLY A 43 -16.78 19.26 -17.05
C GLY A 43 -16.44 18.19 -18.09
N SER A 44 -15.55 18.45 -19.05
CA SER A 44 -15.09 17.44 -20.03
C SER A 44 -13.64 17.01 -19.79
N LEU A 45 -12.78 17.94 -19.38
CA LEU A 45 -11.36 17.67 -19.11
C LEU A 45 -10.98 18.17 -17.71
N VAL A 46 -10.05 17.45 -17.09
CA VAL A 46 -9.53 17.84 -15.77
C VAL A 46 -8.84 19.21 -15.90
N PRO A 47 -9.03 20.14 -14.95
CA PRO A 47 -8.42 21.47 -14.97
C PRO A 47 -6.93 21.39 -14.67
N LEU A 48 -6.17 20.87 -15.63
CA LEU A 48 -4.73 20.71 -15.62
C LEU A 48 -4.12 21.12 -16.96
N ASN A 49 -3.05 21.90 -16.88
CA ASN A 49 -2.02 21.89 -17.91
C ASN A 49 -1.34 20.50 -17.88
N VAL A 50 -1.18 19.92 -19.06
CA VAL A 50 -0.59 18.61 -19.27
C VAL A 50 0.61 18.77 -20.18
N ASP A 51 1.74 18.18 -19.80
CA ASP A 51 2.90 18.02 -20.68
C ASP A 51 3.46 16.60 -20.54
N LYS A 52 3.12 15.73 -21.49
CA LYS A 52 3.63 14.35 -21.55
C LYS A 52 4.92 14.33 -22.36
N ARG A 53 5.95 13.71 -21.81
CA ARG A 53 7.30 13.73 -22.34
C ARG A 53 7.79 12.32 -22.60
N TYR A 54 8.45 12.14 -23.74
CA TYR A 54 9.04 10.87 -24.16
C TYR A 54 10.49 11.12 -24.55
N ILE A 55 11.40 10.30 -24.04
CA ILE A 55 12.83 10.37 -24.37
C ILE A 55 13.26 9.03 -24.95
N ILE A 56 13.87 9.08 -26.13
CA ILE A 56 14.41 7.91 -26.85
C ILE A 56 15.91 8.13 -26.97
N ARG A 57 16.70 7.13 -26.55
CA ARG A 57 18.17 7.21 -26.54
C ARG A 57 18.75 6.24 -27.56
N ARG A 58 19.84 6.65 -28.21
CA ARG A 58 20.59 5.82 -29.15
C ARG A 58 21.15 4.60 -28.42
N GLY A 59 20.97 3.42 -29.02
CA GLY A 59 21.49 2.16 -28.48
C GLY A 59 20.74 1.61 -27.26
N VAL A 60 19.67 2.25 -26.81
CA VAL A 60 18.85 1.80 -25.69
C VAL A 60 17.54 1.20 -26.21
N SER A 61 17.24 -0.05 -25.82
CA SER A 61 16.03 -0.77 -26.25
C SER A 61 14.82 -0.36 -25.42
N GLY A 62 14.38 0.88 -25.55
CA GLY A 62 13.26 1.37 -24.75
C GLY A 62 12.94 2.84 -24.90
N ILE A 63 11.96 3.29 -24.12
CA ILE A 63 11.48 4.67 -24.11
C ILE A 63 11.25 5.12 -22.66
N TYR A 64 11.85 6.25 -22.31
CA TYR A 64 11.61 6.92 -21.02
C TYR A 64 10.39 7.82 -21.14
N MET A 65 9.58 7.88 -20.09
CA MET A 65 8.33 8.64 -20.08
C MET A 65 8.13 9.34 -18.75
N TYR A 66 7.73 10.60 -18.82
CA TYR A 66 7.27 11.35 -17.66
C TYR A 66 6.18 12.33 -18.06
N ALA A 67 5.48 12.87 -17.07
CA ALA A 67 4.50 13.92 -17.30
C ALA A 67 4.66 15.03 -16.27
N VAL A 68 4.53 16.28 -16.72
CA VAL A 68 4.36 17.44 -15.84
C VAL A 68 2.88 17.81 -15.86
N LEU A 69 2.24 17.73 -14.69
CA LEU A 69 0.85 18.15 -14.51
C LEU A 69 0.82 19.40 -13.64
N GLU A 70 0.05 20.40 -14.04
CA GLU A 70 -0.03 21.68 -13.34
C GLU A 70 -1.47 22.19 -13.28
N LYS A 71 -1.91 22.54 -12.06
CA LYS A 71 -3.15 23.26 -11.78
C LYS A 71 -2.80 24.69 -11.38
N LEU A 72 -3.39 25.66 -12.05
CA LEU A 72 -3.22 27.07 -11.68
C LEU A 72 -4.21 27.49 -10.60
N LYS A 73 -3.83 28.53 -9.84
CA LYS A 73 -4.71 29.18 -8.86
C LYS A 73 -5.93 29.78 -9.56
N GLY A 74 -7.11 29.63 -8.96
CA GLY A 74 -8.39 30.08 -9.48
C GLY A 74 -9.11 29.05 -10.38
N TRP A 75 -8.44 27.96 -10.77
CA TRP A 75 -9.08 26.88 -11.52
C TRP A 75 -9.99 26.01 -10.64
N PRO A 76 -11.04 25.38 -11.20
CA PRO A 76 -12.03 24.63 -10.42
C PRO A 76 -11.43 23.63 -9.42
N THR A 77 -12.09 23.48 -8.27
CA THR A 77 -11.77 22.43 -7.31
C THR A 77 -12.09 21.07 -7.91
N VAL A 78 -11.16 20.13 -7.83
CA VAL A 78 -11.33 18.76 -8.35
C VAL A 78 -10.76 17.72 -7.40
N ASP A 79 -11.34 16.54 -7.42
CA ASP A 79 -10.74 15.34 -6.85
C ASP A 79 -10.05 14.53 -7.95
N MET A 80 -8.81 14.08 -7.68
CA MET A 80 -8.07 13.21 -8.57
C MET A 80 -7.72 11.90 -7.88
N ASP A 81 -8.53 10.88 -8.18
CA ASP A 81 -8.45 9.57 -7.52
C ASP A 81 -7.40 8.65 -8.07
N GLN A 82 -7.01 8.84 -9.33
CA GLN A 82 -6.06 7.96 -9.98
C GLN A 82 -5.35 8.63 -11.15
N THR A 83 -4.03 8.52 -11.17
CA THR A 83 -3.16 8.88 -12.28
C THR A 83 -2.22 7.70 -12.57
N ARG A 84 -2.12 7.30 -13.84
CA ARG A 84 -1.34 6.13 -14.27
C ARG A 84 -1.04 6.17 -15.76
N ILE A 85 -0.07 5.37 -16.19
CA ILE A 85 0.10 4.97 -17.58
C ILE A 85 -0.43 3.54 -17.74
N VAL A 86 -1.12 3.27 -18.85
CA VAL A 86 -1.67 1.95 -19.19
C VAL A 86 -1.16 1.54 -20.56
N PHE A 87 -0.54 0.37 -20.64
CA PHE A 87 -0.16 -0.27 -21.90
C PHE A 87 -1.05 -1.48 -22.13
N LYS A 88 -1.89 -1.42 -23.16
CA LYS A 88 -2.59 -2.59 -23.68
C LYS A 88 -1.73 -3.19 -24.78
N LEU A 89 -1.07 -4.31 -24.48
CA LEU A 89 -0.17 -4.97 -25.42
C LEU A 89 -0.97 -5.88 -26.36
N ASN A 90 -0.30 -6.37 -27.40
CA ASN A 90 -0.87 -7.36 -28.30
C ASN A 90 -1.20 -8.67 -27.55
N THR A 91 -2.26 -9.38 -27.95
CA THR A 91 -2.68 -10.65 -27.34
C THR A 91 -1.66 -11.77 -27.43
N LYS A 92 -0.59 -11.61 -28.21
CA LYS A 92 0.59 -12.50 -28.24
C LYS A 92 1.43 -12.47 -26.97
N PHE A 93 1.27 -11.46 -26.10
CA PHE A 93 1.84 -11.47 -24.76
C PHE A 93 0.94 -12.30 -23.85
N ASP A 94 1.42 -13.47 -23.45
CA ASP A 94 0.64 -14.50 -22.77
C ASP A 94 1.08 -14.70 -21.31
N PHE A 95 2.29 -14.24 -20.97
CA PHE A 95 2.92 -14.56 -19.70
C PHE A 95 3.28 -13.29 -18.92
N MET A 96 2.76 -13.16 -17.70
CA MET A 96 3.02 -12.02 -16.81
C MET A 96 4.13 -12.38 -15.81
N ALA A 97 5.01 -11.42 -15.53
CA ALA A 97 6.00 -11.51 -14.47
C ALA A 97 6.09 -10.20 -13.67
N ILE A 98 5.85 -10.29 -12.36
CA ILE A 98 5.89 -9.13 -11.44
C ILE A 98 6.90 -9.33 -10.29
N SER A 99 7.32 -10.57 -10.03
CA SER A 99 8.39 -10.90 -9.09
C SER A 99 8.97 -12.26 -9.45
N ASP A 100 10.06 -12.68 -8.79
CA ASP A 100 10.64 -14.01 -9.01
C ASP A 100 9.64 -15.15 -8.76
N GLN A 101 8.72 -14.97 -7.80
CA GLN A 101 7.76 -16.00 -7.41
C GLN A 101 6.40 -15.84 -8.10
N ARG A 102 5.95 -14.60 -8.37
CA ARG A 102 4.65 -14.32 -8.97
C ARG A 102 4.81 -14.05 -10.47
N GLN A 103 4.79 -15.15 -11.22
CA GLN A 103 4.78 -15.15 -12.68
C GLN A 103 3.88 -16.28 -13.16
N LYS A 104 3.13 -16.05 -14.23
CA LYS A 104 2.20 -17.05 -14.78
C LYS A 104 1.78 -16.72 -16.21
N ILE A 105 1.32 -17.75 -16.90
CA ILE A 105 0.45 -17.57 -18.07
C ILE A 105 -0.86 -16.94 -17.55
N MET A 106 -1.30 -15.89 -18.23
CA MET A 106 -2.45 -15.10 -17.83
C MET A 106 -3.70 -15.46 -18.63
N PRO A 107 -4.89 -15.47 -17.99
CA PRO A 107 -6.14 -15.58 -18.71
C PRO A 107 -6.36 -14.40 -19.67
N SER A 108 -6.91 -14.71 -20.85
CA SER A 108 -7.33 -13.69 -21.81
C SER A 108 -8.67 -13.05 -21.38
N GLU A 109 -9.03 -11.92 -22.01
CA GLU A 109 -10.38 -11.35 -21.85
C GLU A 109 -11.47 -12.34 -22.27
N ILE A 110 -11.22 -13.16 -23.29
CA ILE A 110 -12.16 -14.19 -23.76
C ILE A 110 -12.34 -15.27 -22.70
N ASP A 111 -11.28 -15.70 -22.01
CA ASP A 111 -11.42 -16.69 -20.92
C ASP A 111 -12.35 -16.20 -19.80
N ARG A 112 -12.41 -14.88 -19.60
CA ARG A 112 -13.23 -14.22 -18.58
C ARG A 112 -14.64 -13.83 -19.05
N ASP A 113 -15.04 -14.19 -20.26
CA ASP A 113 -16.32 -13.80 -20.83
C ASP A 113 -17.50 -14.43 -20.07
N ILE A 114 -18.22 -13.59 -19.32
CA ILE A 114 -19.40 -13.99 -18.55
C ILE A 114 -20.62 -14.20 -19.46
N THR A 115 -20.76 -13.40 -20.52
CA THR A 115 -21.88 -13.45 -21.45
C THR A 115 -21.94 -14.80 -22.17
N ASN A 116 -20.78 -15.32 -22.56
CA ASN A 116 -20.64 -16.64 -23.18
C ASN A 116 -20.41 -17.78 -22.17
N LYS A 117 -20.70 -17.55 -20.87
CA LYS A 117 -20.59 -18.54 -19.78
C LYS A 117 -19.19 -19.17 -19.66
N ARG A 118 -18.14 -18.45 -20.05
CA ARG A 118 -16.75 -18.89 -19.87
C ARG A 118 -16.27 -18.64 -18.44
N ALA A 119 -16.80 -17.61 -17.80
CA ALA A 119 -16.56 -17.31 -16.40
C ALA A 119 -17.84 -16.90 -15.67
N ASN A 120 -17.83 -17.02 -14.34
CA ASN A 120 -18.89 -16.52 -13.46
C ASN A 120 -18.35 -15.34 -12.64
N PRO A 121 -19.13 -14.26 -12.45
CA PRO A 121 -18.76 -13.18 -11.56
C PRO A 121 -18.68 -13.69 -10.12
N LEU A 122 -17.80 -13.07 -9.34
CA LEU A 122 -17.68 -13.29 -7.91
C LEU A 122 -18.15 -12.03 -7.15
N ALA A 123 -17.71 -11.83 -5.90
CA ALA A 123 -18.28 -10.83 -5.00
C ALA A 123 -18.03 -9.37 -5.44
N TYR A 124 -17.14 -9.13 -6.40
CA TYR A 124 -16.92 -7.84 -7.04
C TYR A 124 -16.49 -8.04 -8.50
N LYS A 125 -16.71 -7.01 -9.33
CA LYS A 125 -16.60 -7.09 -10.80
C LYS A 125 -15.24 -7.54 -11.32
N GLU A 126 -14.18 -7.32 -10.55
CA GLU A 126 -12.82 -7.68 -10.95
C GLU A 126 -12.45 -9.15 -10.74
N ALA A 127 -13.18 -9.86 -9.88
CA ALA A 127 -12.95 -11.26 -9.62
C ALA A 127 -13.95 -12.14 -10.39
N VAL A 128 -13.43 -13.15 -11.08
CA VAL A 128 -14.24 -14.15 -11.78
C VAL A 128 -13.73 -15.56 -11.53
N ARG A 129 -14.64 -16.53 -11.50
CA ARG A 129 -14.30 -17.96 -11.53
C ARG A 129 -14.38 -18.46 -12.95
N LEU A 130 -13.30 -19.06 -13.44
CA LEU A 130 -13.18 -19.53 -14.82
C LEU A 130 -13.84 -20.93 -14.95
N VAL A 131 -14.98 -21.00 -15.64
CA VAL A 131 -15.82 -22.21 -15.72
C VAL A 131 -15.54 -23.01 -17.01
N ASN A 132 -15.50 -22.31 -18.14
CA ASN A 132 -15.23 -22.87 -19.46
C ASN A 132 -14.29 -21.96 -20.27
N PRO A 133 -13.07 -21.68 -19.75
CA PRO A 133 -12.08 -20.87 -20.48
C PRO A 133 -11.65 -21.56 -21.77
N GLN A 134 -11.20 -20.77 -22.76
CA GLN A 134 -10.56 -21.32 -23.96
C GLN A 134 -9.29 -22.08 -23.58
N ASN A 135 -8.48 -21.49 -22.70
CA ASN A 135 -7.33 -22.17 -22.14
C ASN A 135 -7.75 -23.03 -20.93
N ARG A 136 -7.83 -24.35 -21.15
CA ARG A 136 -8.31 -25.32 -20.15
C ARG A 136 -7.47 -25.37 -18.87
N ILE A 137 -6.21 -24.89 -18.87
CA ILE A 137 -5.39 -24.89 -17.64
C ILE A 137 -6.03 -24.04 -16.54
N PHE A 138 -6.82 -23.03 -16.92
CA PHE A 138 -7.45 -22.10 -15.99
C PHE A 138 -8.79 -22.59 -15.45
N LYS A 139 -9.32 -23.71 -15.94
CA LYS A 139 -10.63 -24.21 -15.52
C LYS A 139 -10.67 -24.43 -14.01
N GLY A 140 -11.69 -23.85 -13.37
CA GLY A 140 -11.93 -23.91 -11.93
C GLY A 140 -11.17 -22.86 -11.11
N GLN A 141 -10.23 -22.13 -11.70
CA GLN A 141 -9.44 -21.11 -10.99
C GLN A 141 -10.19 -19.78 -10.87
N VAL A 142 -9.80 -18.98 -9.88
CA VAL A 142 -10.19 -17.57 -9.79
C VAL A 142 -9.14 -16.68 -10.43
N ASP A 143 -9.59 -15.68 -11.19
CA ASP A 143 -8.74 -14.60 -11.71
C ASP A 143 -9.24 -13.24 -11.19
N ASP A 144 -8.33 -12.48 -10.61
CA ASP A 144 -8.57 -11.16 -10.04
C ASP A 144 -7.32 -10.28 -10.22
N LYS A 145 -7.53 -9.04 -10.71
CA LYS A 145 -6.46 -8.06 -10.90
C LYS A 145 -5.69 -7.76 -9.60
N TYR A 146 -6.32 -7.79 -8.43
CA TYR A 146 -5.67 -7.40 -7.18
C TYR A 146 -4.61 -8.40 -6.71
N MET A 147 -4.61 -9.63 -7.24
CA MET A 147 -3.52 -10.60 -7.05
C MET A 147 -2.19 -10.11 -7.63
N TYR A 148 -2.26 -9.14 -8.56
CA TYR A 148 -1.12 -8.53 -9.24
C TYR A 148 -0.72 -7.19 -8.59
N SER A 149 -1.09 -6.95 -7.33
CA SER A 149 -0.61 -5.79 -6.58
C SER A 149 0.77 -6.01 -5.96
N MET A 150 1.55 -4.94 -5.83
CA MET A 150 2.85 -4.91 -5.16
C MET A 150 2.98 -3.65 -4.31
N GLU A 151 3.71 -3.75 -3.20
CA GLU A 151 4.14 -2.57 -2.44
C GLU A 151 5.09 -1.71 -3.29
N ASN A 152 4.98 -0.40 -3.18
CA ASN A 152 5.77 0.55 -3.97
C ASN A 152 7.28 0.30 -3.83
N LYS A 153 7.77 0.04 -2.61
CA LYS A 153 9.20 -0.22 -2.35
C LYS A 153 9.79 -1.38 -3.15
N ASP A 154 8.96 -2.36 -3.52
CA ASP A 154 9.36 -3.57 -4.25
C ASP A 154 9.01 -3.48 -5.75
N ASN A 155 8.10 -2.57 -6.13
CA ASN A 155 7.59 -2.40 -7.48
C ASN A 155 8.55 -1.58 -8.37
N LYS A 156 9.69 -2.19 -8.70
CA LYS A 156 10.76 -1.58 -9.53
C LYS A 156 10.78 -2.09 -10.97
N VAL A 157 10.38 -3.34 -11.20
CA VAL A 157 10.25 -3.92 -12.55
C VAL A 157 9.15 -4.96 -12.59
N HIS A 158 8.31 -4.87 -13.62
CA HIS A 158 7.26 -5.83 -13.93
C HIS A 158 6.92 -5.79 -15.40
N GLY A 159 6.27 -6.82 -15.92
CA GLY A 159 5.95 -6.83 -17.33
C GLY A 159 5.34 -8.13 -17.84
N TRP A 160 5.46 -8.27 -19.16
CA TRP A 160 4.85 -9.33 -19.94
C TRP A 160 5.84 -9.90 -20.94
N ILE A 161 5.72 -11.20 -21.17
CA ILE A 161 6.49 -11.94 -22.16
C ILE A 161 5.52 -12.44 -23.23
N SER A 162 5.94 -12.31 -24.49
CA SER A 162 5.38 -13.09 -25.57
C SER A 162 6.23 -14.34 -25.74
N SER A 163 5.72 -15.47 -25.27
CA SER A 163 6.46 -16.74 -25.24
C SER A 163 6.86 -17.18 -26.64
N ASP A 164 5.94 -17.06 -27.61
CA ASP A 164 6.15 -17.46 -29.00
C ASP A 164 7.17 -16.56 -29.72
N GLN A 165 7.09 -15.25 -29.49
CA GLN A 165 7.98 -14.28 -30.13
C GLN A 165 9.31 -14.12 -29.39
N ARG A 166 9.41 -14.65 -28.16
CA ARG A 166 10.59 -14.57 -27.30
C ARG A 166 11.03 -13.13 -27.03
N VAL A 167 10.04 -12.25 -26.79
CA VAL A 167 10.25 -10.84 -26.46
C VAL A 167 9.60 -10.49 -25.12
N GLY A 168 10.25 -9.61 -24.37
CA GLY A 168 9.75 -9.06 -23.12
C GLY A 168 9.37 -7.58 -23.27
N PHE A 169 8.30 -7.19 -22.59
CA PHE A 169 7.89 -5.80 -22.39
C PHE A 169 7.89 -5.52 -20.89
N TRP A 170 8.75 -4.60 -20.45
CA TRP A 170 8.99 -4.34 -19.03
C TRP A 170 8.74 -2.88 -18.70
N MET A 171 8.02 -2.64 -17.61
CA MET A 171 7.93 -1.33 -16.98
C MET A 171 8.95 -1.27 -15.85
N ILE A 172 9.90 -0.34 -15.93
CA ILE A 172 10.91 -0.07 -14.92
C ILE A 172 10.60 1.27 -14.26
N THR A 173 10.52 1.26 -12.93
CA THR A 173 10.37 2.46 -12.10
C THR A 173 11.62 2.63 -11.24
N PRO A 174 12.55 3.52 -11.61
CA PRO A 174 13.83 3.65 -10.91
C PRO A 174 13.72 4.38 -9.56
N SER A 175 12.66 5.16 -9.36
CA SER A 175 12.45 5.98 -8.17
C SER A 175 10.96 6.08 -7.81
N ASP A 176 10.70 6.06 -6.50
CA ASP A 176 9.37 6.25 -5.92
C ASP A 176 9.05 7.72 -5.62
N GLU A 177 9.91 8.68 -6.00
CA GLU A 177 9.80 10.08 -5.53
C GLU A 177 8.42 10.71 -5.78
N PHE A 178 7.78 10.32 -6.88
CA PHE A 178 6.49 10.82 -7.32
C PHE A 178 5.31 9.95 -6.87
N ARG A 179 5.57 8.73 -6.35
CA ARG A 179 4.54 7.88 -5.73
C ARG A 179 4.12 8.46 -4.39
N VAL A 180 3.06 7.90 -3.82
CA VAL A 180 2.31 8.48 -2.69
C VAL A 180 2.11 7.47 -1.58
N CYS A 181 1.70 7.94 -0.39
CA CYS A 181 1.40 7.13 0.80
C CYS A 181 2.54 6.21 1.29
N GLY A 182 3.79 6.59 1.04
CA GLY A 182 4.97 5.89 1.55
C GLY A 182 5.26 4.51 0.92
N PRO A 183 6.24 3.79 1.49
CA PRO A 183 6.86 2.63 0.85
C PRO A 183 5.95 1.38 0.82
N LEU A 184 5.05 1.25 1.79
CA LEU A 184 4.17 0.08 1.93
C LEU A 184 2.88 0.19 1.09
N LYS A 185 2.59 1.34 0.48
CA LYS A 185 1.37 1.46 -0.33
C LYS A 185 1.41 0.43 -1.46
N GLN A 186 0.35 -0.38 -1.55
CA GLN A 186 0.20 -1.35 -2.63
C GLN A 186 -0.44 -0.71 -3.87
N GLU A 187 0.05 -1.09 -5.04
CA GLU A 187 -0.47 -0.68 -6.34
C GLU A 187 -0.51 -1.83 -7.33
N LEU A 188 -1.41 -1.72 -8.32
CA LEU A 188 -1.49 -2.70 -9.41
C LEU A 188 -0.27 -2.59 -10.34
N THR A 189 0.27 -3.72 -10.75
CA THR A 189 1.31 -3.79 -11.80
C THR A 189 0.74 -4.25 -13.14
N SER A 190 -0.26 -5.14 -13.10
CA SER A 190 -0.90 -5.74 -14.28
C SER A 190 -2.42 -5.76 -14.16
N HIS A 191 -3.10 -6.02 -15.28
CA HIS A 191 -4.55 -6.23 -15.34
C HIS A 191 -4.88 -7.51 -16.13
N VAL A 192 -6.17 -7.79 -16.31
CA VAL A 192 -6.71 -8.81 -17.21
C VAL A 192 -6.21 -8.63 -18.65
N GLY A 193 -5.84 -9.75 -19.29
CA GLY A 193 -5.16 -9.71 -20.59
C GLY A 193 -3.80 -9.02 -20.49
N PRO A 194 -3.04 -8.90 -21.59
CA PRO A 194 -1.70 -8.33 -21.55
C PRO A 194 -1.72 -6.81 -21.37
N THR A 195 -1.98 -6.39 -20.13
CA THR A 195 -2.08 -5.01 -19.71
C THR A 195 -1.04 -4.72 -18.64
N THR A 196 -0.08 -3.84 -18.96
CA THR A 196 0.92 -3.34 -17.99
C THR A 196 0.46 -1.99 -17.45
N LEU A 197 0.54 -1.81 -16.13
CA LEU A 197 0.15 -0.59 -15.44
C LEU A 197 1.38 0.06 -14.79
N SER A 198 1.57 1.36 -15.01
CA SER A 198 2.47 2.19 -14.20
C SER A 198 1.61 3.13 -13.36
N MET A 199 1.36 2.73 -12.13
CA MET A 199 0.53 3.47 -11.18
C MET A 199 1.34 4.61 -10.55
N PHE A 200 0.80 5.82 -10.60
CA PHE A 200 1.39 6.98 -9.91
C PHE A 200 0.64 7.31 -8.64
N THR A 201 -0.69 7.38 -8.74
CA THR A 201 -1.60 7.59 -7.60
C THR A 201 -2.83 6.73 -7.77
N SER A 202 -3.39 6.22 -6.67
CA SER A 202 -4.71 5.61 -6.65
C SER A 202 -5.29 5.52 -5.23
N LEU A 203 -6.60 5.35 -5.11
CA LEU A 203 -7.25 4.99 -3.84
C LEU A 203 -7.02 3.52 -3.41
N HIS A 204 -6.25 2.72 -4.16
CA HIS A 204 -6.01 1.32 -3.78
C HIS A 204 -5.27 1.23 -2.44
N TYR A 205 -5.80 0.42 -1.52
CA TYR A 205 -5.24 0.16 -0.18
C TYR A 205 -5.09 1.39 0.73
N ALA A 206 -5.69 2.52 0.36
CA ALA A 206 -5.76 3.73 1.18
C ALA A 206 -7.17 4.31 1.27
N GLY A 207 -7.95 4.23 0.19
CA GLY A 207 -9.28 4.80 0.14
C GLY A 207 -9.29 6.33 0.15
N LYS A 208 -10.45 6.93 0.45
CA LYS A 208 -10.65 8.39 0.50
C LYS A 208 -10.02 9.07 1.71
N ASP A 209 -9.38 8.31 2.59
CA ASP A 209 -8.54 8.88 3.66
C ASP A 209 -7.28 9.54 3.06
N MET A 210 -6.92 9.18 1.81
CA MET A 210 -5.89 9.86 1.03
C MET A 210 -6.35 11.25 0.55
N ASN A 211 -5.47 12.25 0.60
CA ASN A 211 -5.78 13.61 0.17
C ASN A 211 -5.86 13.73 -1.37
N THR A 212 -7.07 13.61 -1.93
CA THR A 212 -7.30 13.70 -3.38
C THR A 212 -7.85 15.03 -3.87
N THR A 213 -8.18 15.96 -2.97
CA THR A 213 -8.87 17.20 -3.33
C THR A 213 -7.89 18.32 -3.62
N TYR A 214 -7.94 18.88 -4.84
CA TYR A 214 -7.13 19.99 -5.31
C TYR A 214 -8.00 21.23 -5.39
N THR A 215 -7.89 22.11 -4.39
CA THR A 215 -8.80 23.25 -4.23
C THR A 215 -8.51 24.36 -5.24
N SER A 216 -9.48 25.25 -5.48
CA SER A 216 -9.29 26.41 -6.36
C SER A 216 -8.17 27.35 -5.92
N MET A 217 -7.92 27.45 -4.62
CA MET A 217 -6.92 28.35 -4.05
C MET A 217 -5.50 27.79 -4.04
N GLU A 218 -5.35 26.49 -4.28
CA GLU A 218 -4.09 25.76 -4.21
C GLU A 218 -3.54 25.53 -5.63
N PRO A 219 -2.55 26.33 -6.08
CA PRO A 219 -1.79 25.96 -7.26
C PRO A 219 -1.02 24.66 -6.95
N TRP A 220 -0.92 23.78 -7.92
CA TRP A 220 -0.25 22.50 -7.75
C TRP A 220 0.51 22.15 -9.02
N LYS A 221 1.72 21.61 -8.87
CA LYS A 221 2.53 21.14 -9.99
C LYS A 221 3.34 19.93 -9.56
N LYS A 222 3.30 18.85 -10.35
CA LYS A 222 4.04 17.62 -10.06
C LYS A 222 4.57 16.97 -11.33
N VAL A 223 5.78 16.41 -11.22
CA VAL A 223 6.39 15.55 -12.22
C VAL A 223 6.15 14.09 -11.81
N TYR A 224 5.58 13.31 -12.71
CA TYR A 224 5.45 11.86 -12.57
C TYR A 224 6.43 11.15 -13.48
N GLY A 225 7.25 10.26 -12.93
CA GLY A 225 8.37 9.64 -13.65
C GLY A 225 9.69 10.42 -13.49
N PRO A 226 10.71 10.14 -14.34
CA PRO A 226 10.64 9.22 -15.48
C PRO A 226 10.51 7.75 -15.10
N VAL A 227 9.57 7.06 -15.74
CA VAL A 227 9.51 5.59 -15.82
C VAL A 227 10.06 5.14 -17.17
N PHE A 228 10.49 3.89 -17.29
CA PHE A 228 11.15 3.39 -18.49
C PHE A 228 10.46 2.12 -18.99
N VAL A 229 10.05 2.11 -20.26
CA VAL A 229 9.68 0.89 -20.95
C VAL A 229 10.94 0.26 -21.53
N TYR A 230 11.26 -0.94 -21.08
CA TYR A 230 12.37 -1.73 -21.59
C TYR A 230 11.87 -2.91 -22.41
N LEU A 231 12.52 -3.14 -23.55
CA LEU A 231 12.22 -4.23 -24.48
C LEU A 231 13.47 -5.09 -24.65
N ASN A 232 13.32 -6.40 -24.54
CA ASN A 232 14.41 -7.33 -24.80
C ASN A 232 13.93 -8.58 -25.53
N SER A 233 14.88 -9.34 -26.08
CA SER A 233 14.66 -10.64 -26.69
C SER A 233 15.71 -11.63 -26.18
N ALA A 234 15.31 -12.86 -25.93
CA ALA A 234 16.21 -13.90 -25.42
C ALA A 234 15.65 -15.30 -25.72
N SER A 235 16.48 -16.33 -25.65
CA SER A 235 16.06 -17.71 -26.00
C SER A 235 15.06 -18.35 -25.03
N SER A 236 14.88 -17.80 -23.83
CA SER A 236 13.95 -18.32 -22.81
C SER A 236 13.32 -17.21 -21.96
N THR A 237 12.17 -17.52 -21.34
CA THR A 237 11.45 -16.62 -20.42
C THR A 237 12.31 -16.19 -19.23
N ASN A 238 13.08 -17.12 -18.66
CA ASN A 238 13.98 -16.84 -17.53
C ASN A 238 15.08 -15.85 -17.89
N LEU A 239 15.63 -15.94 -19.10
CA LEU A 239 16.64 -14.98 -19.57
C LEU A 239 16.03 -13.59 -19.80
N LEU A 240 14.82 -13.51 -20.37
CA LEU A 240 14.09 -12.24 -20.54
C LEU A 240 13.90 -11.53 -19.18
N TRP A 241 13.43 -12.27 -18.17
CA TRP A 241 13.22 -11.74 -16.82
C TRP A 241 14.54 -11.36 -16.12
N THR A 242 15.57 -12.20 -16.23
CA THR A 242 16.89 -11.93 -15.61
C THR A 242 17.51 -10.66 -16.18
N ASP A 243 17.44 -10.49 -17.50
CA ASP A 243 17.95 -9.31 -18.18
C ASP A 243 17.12 -8.05 -17.86
N ALA A 244 15.79 -8.16 -17.74
CA ALA A 244 14.96 -7.05 -17.28
C ALA A 244 15.32 -6.58 -15.85
N LYS A 245 15.64 -7.52 -14.95
CA LYS A 245 16.14 -7.19 -13.61
C LYS A 245 17.53 -6.53 -13.66
N ARG A 246 18.43 -6.99 -14.53
CA ARG A 246 19.73 -6.34 -14.77
C ARG A 246 19.51 -4.89 -15.21
N GLN A 247 18.67 -4.67 -16.22
CA GLN A 247 18.36 -3.32 -16.70
C GLN A 247 17.74 -2.45 -15.60
N MET A 248 16.82 -2.99 -14.80
CA MET A 248 16.22 -2.26 -13.66
C MET A 248 17.29 -1.77 -12.69
N VAL A 249 18.28 -2.60 -12.37
CA VAL A 249 19.39 -2.20 -11.50
C VAL A 249 20.18 -1.06 -12.13
N GLU A 250 20.49 -1.13 -13.42
CA GLU A 250 21.19 -0.06 -14.16
C GLU A 250 20.40 1.27 -14.13
N GLU A 251 19.09 1.22 -14.35
CA GLU A 251 18.23 2.42 -14.30
C GLU A 251 18.13 3.02 -12.89
N VAL A 252 18.05 2.19 -11.85
CA VAL A 252 18.03 2.65 -10.45
C VAL A 252 19.36 3.35 -10.09
N HIS A 253 20.50 2.83 -10.56
CA HIS A 253 21.80 3.46 -10.32
C HIS A 253 21.99 4.74 -11.15
N SER A 254 21.40 4.80 -12.35
CA SER A 254 21.52 5.93 -13.26
C SER A 254 20.59 7.09 -12.92
N TRP A 255 19.53 6.84 -12.14
CA TRP A 255 18.64 7.90 -11.66
C TRP A 255 19.31 8.71 -10.53
N PRO A 256 19.17 10.05 -10.51
CA PRO A 256 18.42 10.92 -11.43
C PRO A 256 19.13 11.12 -12.78
N TYR A 257 18.35 11.07 -13.87
CA TYR A 257 18.89 11.14 -15.23
C TYR A 257 19.36 12.55 -15.61
N ASP A 258 20.53 12.65 -16.21
CA ASP A 258 21.14 13.92 -16.67
C ASP A 258 20.60 14.43 -18.03
N PHE A 259 19.95 13.55 -18.78
CA PHE A 259 19.47 13.83 -20.13
C PHE A 259 18.07 14.48 -20.18
N VAL A 260 17.32 14.51 -19.07
CA VAL A 260 15.98 15.10 -18.99
C VAL A 260 16.06 16.63 -19.09
N LYS A 261 15.28 17.26 -19.98
CA LYS A 261 15.36 18.71 -20.24
C LYS A 261 14.28 19.55 -19.55
N SER A 262 13.29 18.94 -18.93
CA SER A 262 12.29 19.71 -18.17
C SER A 262 12.93 20.43 -16.98
N VAL A 263 12.68 21.74 -16.87
CA VAL A 263 13.08 22.54 -15.70
C VAL A 263 12.38 22.10 -14.41
N ASP A 264 11.25 21.40 -14.53
CA ASP A 264 10.53 20.84 -13.39
C ASP A 264 11.15 19.53 -12.90
N TYR A 265 12.17 18.99 -13.58
CA TYR A 265 12.94 17.84 -13.14
C TYR A 265 14.33 18.30 -12.68
N PRO A 266 14.57 18.44 -11.36
CA PRO A 266 15.88 18.81 -10.88
C PRO A 266 16.87 17.69 -11.17
N LEU A 267 18.01 18.03 -11.76
CA LEU A 267 19.11 17.12 -12.02
C LEU A 267 19.83 16.72 -10.73
N HIS A 268 20.70 15.72 -10.79
CA HIS A 268 21.44 15.20 -9.64
C HIS A 268 22.10 16.30 -8.78
N GLN A 269 22.86 17.21 -9.42
CA GLN A 269 23.54 18.33 -8.77
C GLN A 269 22.60 19.38 -8.16
N GLN A 270 21.31 19.35 -8.52
CA GLN A 270 20.28 20.26 -8.00
C GLN A 270 19.51 19.64 -6.83
N ARG A 271 19.85 18.43 -6.42
CA ARG A 271 19.22 17.69 -5.32
C ARG A 271 20.13 17.70 -4.10
N GLY A 272 19.55 17.37 -2.94
CA GLY A 272 20.28 17.26 -1.67
C GLY A 272 20.27 15.85 -1.11
N THR A 273 20.96 15.69 0.00
CA THR A 273 21.09 14.42 0.73
C THR A 273 20.82 14.66 2.21
N VAL A 274 20.11 13.74 2.85
CA VAL A 274 19.91 13.72 4.32
C VAL A 274 20.46 12.42 4.87
N LYS A 275 21.29 12.51 5.90
CA LYS A 275 21.85 11.34 6.60
C LYS A 275 21.73 11.48 8.11
N GLY A 276 21.82 10.35 8.80
CA GLY A 276 21.82 10.33 10.25
C GLY A 276 21.85 8.90 10.79
N GLN A 277 21.57 8.77 12.08
CA GLN A 277 21.49 7.47 12.75
C GLN A 277 20.24 7.39 13.62
N PHE A 278 19.42 6.38 13.41
CA PHE A 278 18.16 6.16 14.09
C PHE A 278 18.33 5.16 15.24
N PHE A 279 17.85 5.54 16.42
CA PHE A 279 17.83 4.72 17.63
C PHE A 279 16.41 4.58 18.15
N VAL A 280 16.17 3.50 18.89
CA VAL A 280 14.93 3.26 19.62
C VAL A 280 15.23 3.09 21.09
N MET A 281 14.42 3.67 21.96
CA MET A 281 14.48 3.42 23.39
C MET A 281 13.08 3.14 23.91
N ASP A 282 12.91 1.91 24.40
CA ASP A 282 11.72 1.50 25.12
C ASP A 282 12.14 1.10 26.52
N ARG A 283 11.83 1.96 27.50
CA ARG A 283 12.31 1.85 28.89
C ARG A 283 11.93 0.54 29.58
N TYR A 284 10.89 -0.15 29.11
CA TYR A 284 10.47 -1.45 29.66
C TYR A 284 11.12 -2.65 28.96
N ILE A 285 11.84 -2.42 27.86
CA ILE A 285 12.63 -3.45 27.15
C ILE A 285 14.12 -3.29 27.48
N SER A 286 14.64 -2.05 27.41
CA SER A 286 16.03 -1.75 27.70
C SER A 286 16.18 -0.34 28.29
N LYS A 287 17.12 -0.19 29.23
CA LYS A 287 17.56 1.13 29.74
C LYS A 287 18.56 1.82 28.80
N SER A 288 19.08 1.12 27.80
CA SER A 288 20.01 1.66 26.80
C SER A 288 19.30 1.92 25.48
N LYS A 289 19.84 2.88 24.70
CA LYS A 289 19.44 3.07 23.30
C LYS A 289 19.77 1.82 22.50
N LEU A 290 18.80 1.33 21.74
CA LEU A 290 18.95 0.25 20.78
C LEU A 290 19.10 0.86 19.38
N PHE A 291 19.89 0.23 18.53
CA PHE A 291 19.92 0.62 17.12
C PHE A 291 18.54 0.42 16.50
N GLY A 292 18.07 1.42 15.75
CA GLY A 292 16.87 1.33 14.93
C GLY A 292 17.12 0.52 13.66
N LYS A 293 17.45 -0.77 13.85
CA LYS A 293 17.86 -1.67 12.78
C LYS A 293 16.76 -1.78 11.74
N PHE A 294 17.10 -1.53 10.47
CA PHE A 294 16.14 -1.65 9.37
C PHE A 294 14.89 -0.75 9.51
N ALA A 295 15.02 0.37 10.24
CA ALA A 295 13.96 1.37 10.29
C ALA A 295 13.71 1.93 8.89
N PHE A 296 12.43 2.10 8.54
CA PHE A 296 12.06 2.89 7.38
C PHE A 296 12.15 4.36 7.78
N VAL A 297 12.99 5.11 7.08
CA VAL A 297 13.21 6.53 7.32
C VAL A 297 12.90 7.27 6.02
N GLY A 298 12.09 8.33 6.11
CA GLY A 298 11.67 9.05 4.92
C GLY A 298 11.40 10.52 5.13
N LEU A 299 11.37 11.24 4.01
CA LEU A 299 11.02 12.65 3.91
C LEU A 299 9.70 12.77 3.16
N ALA A 300 8.76 13.49 3.74
CA ALA A 300 7.51 13.88 3.09
C ALA A 300 7.18 15.32 3.48
N VAL A 301 6.13 15.88 2.90
CA VAL A 301 5.70 17.25 3.24
C VAL A 301 5.46 17.38 4.74
N PRO A 302 5.65 18.59 5.32
CA PRO A 302 5.43 18.79 6.74
C PRO A 302 4.00 18.48 7.17
N GLY A 303 3.85 17.87 8.34
CA GLY A 303 2.55 17.45 8.87
C GLY A 303 2.67 16.69 10.18
N GLU A 304 1.56 16.11 10.66
CA GLU A 304 1.54 15.31 11.88
C GLU A 304 2.30 13.98 11.71
N ALA A 305 2.68 13.35 12.82
CA ALA A 305 3.25 12.01 12.80
C ALA A 305 2.30 11.03 12.08
N GLY A 306 2.82 10.27 11.11
CA GLY A 306 2.03 9.35 10.29
C GLY A 306 1.33 9.98 9.08
N SER A 307 1.31 11.31 8.94
CA SER A 307 0.63 12.01 7.84
C SER A 307 1.14 11.64 6.44
N TRP A 308 2.39 11.15 6.35
CA TRP A 308 2.98 10.62 5.12
C TRP A 308 2.19 9.46 4.49
N GLN A 309 1.38 8.73 5.27
CA GLN A 309 0.55 7.60 4.79
C GLN A 309 -0.67 8.06 3.98
N THR A 310 -1.12 9.30 4.15
CA THR A 310 -2.29 9.85 3.43
C THR A 310 -1.90 10.98 2.47
N GLU A 311 -0.64 11.40 2.49
CA GLU A 311 -0.07 12.40 1.60
C GLU A 311 0.01 11.93 0.14
N ASN A 312 -0.50 12.75 -0.78
CA ASN A 312 -0.66 12.43 -2.21
C ASN A 312 -0.18 13.53 -3.18
N LYS A 313 -0.09 14.78 -2.73
CA LYS A 313 0.18 15.94 -3.58
C LYS A 313 1.67 16.23 -3.73
N GLY A 314 2.45 15.99 -2.67
CA GLY A 314 3.89 16.23 -2.61
C GLY A 314 4.74 15.07 -3.13
N TYR A 315 6.06 15.20 -2.95
CA TYR A 315 7.04 14.13 -3.20
C TYR A 315 7.39 13.44 -1.88
N GLN A 316 7.78 12.17 -1.95
CA GLN A 316 8.28 11.43 -0.80
C GLN A 316 9.57 10.68 -1.13
N PHE A 317 10.46 10.58 -0.15
CA PHE A 317 11.74 9.88 -0.31
C PHE A 317 11.93 8.94 0.86
N TRP A 318 12.24 7.68 0.60
CA TRP A 318 12.33 6.66 1.64
C TRP A 318 13.59 5.82 1.48
N THR A 319 14.17 5.44 2.60
CA THR A 319 15.29 4.51 2.69
C THR A 319 15.07 3.55 3.86
N THR A 320 15.87 2.50 3.92
CA THR A 320 15.93 1.59 5.07
C THR A 320 17.27 1.76 5.76
N ALA A 321 17.26 2.01 7.06
CA ALA A 321 18.45 2.11 7.86
C ALA A 321 19.20 0.76 7.92
N ASP A 322 20.51 0.79 8.13
CA ASP A 322 21.30 -0.43 8.24
C ASP A 322 21.14 -1.12 9.62
N ARG A 323 21.99 -2.12 9.91
CA ARG A 323 22.00 -2.86 11.19
C ARG A 323 22.44 -2.01 12.40
N MET A 324 23.02 -0.84 12.17
CA MET A 324 23.42 0.14 13.17
C MET A 324 22.47 1.35 13.19
N GLY A 325 21.37 1.31 12.44
CA GLY A 325 20.42 2.41 12.34
C GLY A 325 20.93 3.58 11.47
N ILE A 326 22.06 3.44 10.79
CA ILE A 326 22.59 4.49 9.92
C ILE A 326 21.75 4.54 8.64
N PHE A 327 21.36 5.73 8.22
CA PHE A 327 20.57 5.93 7.01
C PHE A 327 21.11 7.10 6.18
N THR A 328 20.91 6.99 4.87
CA THR A 328 21.14 8.06 3.90
C THR A 328 19.98 8.07 2.90
N ILE A 329 19.35 9.24 2.75
CA ILE A 329 18.33 9.54 1.74
C ILE A 329 18.99 10.50 0.75
N THR A 330 19.35 9.97 -0.42
CA THR A 330 20.00 10.75 -1.49
C THR A 330 18.97 11.29 -2.49
N ASN A 331 19.42 12.19 -3.38
CA ASN A 331 18.64 12.67 -4.53
C ASN A 331 17.31 13.35 -4.16
N VAL A 332 17.26 13.97 -2.99
CA VAL A 332 16.07 14.66 -2.48
C VAL A 332 15.88 15.97 -3.23
N ARG A 333 14.66 16.21 -3.73
CA ARG A 333 14.33 17.47 -4.41
C ARG A 333 14.42 18.65 -3.44
N PRO A 334 14.83 19.85 -3.89
CA PRO A 334 14.73 21.05 -3.07
C PRO A 334 13.30 21.29 -2.57
N GLY A 335 13.17 21.67 -1.30
CA GLY A 335 11.88 21.85 -0.64
C GLY A 335 11.97 21.75 0.88
N SER A 336 10.85 21.95 1.55
CA SER A 336 10.72 21.76 3.01
C SER A 336 10.03 20.44 3.30
N TYR A 337 10.60 19.66 4.22
CA TYR A 337 10.14 18.31 4.56
C TYR A 337 10.16 18.10 6.08
N ASN A 338 9.33 17.18 6.58
CA ASN A 338 9.63 16.52 7.85
C ASN A 338 10.27 15.16 7.59
N LEU A 339 11.17 14.76 8.50
CA LEU A 339 11.67 13.39 8.56
C LEU A 339 10.71 12.56 9.40
N TYR A 340 10.25 11.46 8.82
CA TYR A 340 9.42 10.46 9.47
C TYR A 340 10.18 9.14 9.57
N ALA A 341 9.85 8.34 10.56
CA ALA A 341 10.38 6.99 10.64
C ALA A 341 9.42 6.03 11.33
N TRP A 342 9.62 4.74 11.07
CA TRP A 342 9.03 3.66 11.85
C TRP A 342 9.93 2.43 11.74
N VAL A 343 9.78 1.51 12.68
CA VAL A 343 10.66 0.35 12.79
C VAL A 343 9.86 -0.85 13.28
N SER A 344 9.95 -1.95 12.54
CA SER A 344 9.33 -3.21 12.92
C SER A 344 9.81 -3.65 14.31
N GLY A 345 8.90 -4.15 15.13
CA GLY A 345 9.13 -4.44 16.55
C GLY A 345 8.70 -3.31 17.49
N HIS A 346 8.30 -2.14 16.96
CA HIS A 346 7.79 -1.02 17.76
C HIS A 346 6.57 -0.37 17.11
N ILE A 347 5.53 -0.09 17.92
CA ILE A 347 4.33 0.62 17.47
C ILE A 347 4.61 2.11 17.23
N GLY A 348 3.73 2.78 16.50
CA GLY A 348 3.68 4.24 16.34
C GLY A 348 4.45 4.80 15.15
N ASP A 349 4.37 6.12 15.00
CA ASP A 349 5.01 6.90 13.95
C ASP A 349 5.98 7.90 14.57
N TYR A 350 7.25 7.84 14.17
CA TYR A 350 8.23 8.87 14.52
C TYR A 350 8.10 10.06 13.57
N LYS A 351 8.21 11.26 14.11
CA LYS A 351 8.40 12.51 13.39
C LYS A 351 9.57 13.27 14.04
N TYR A 352 10.51 13.72 13.22
CA TYR A 352 11.59 14.59 13.66
C TYR A 352 11.05 15.97 14.03
N GLU A 353 11.54 16.52 15.13
CA GLU A 353 11.02 17.76 15.73
C GLU A 353 11.18 19.00 14.83
N ARG A 354 12.12 18.97 13.87
CA ARG A 354 12.44 20.10 12.99
C ARG A 354 12.06 19.80 11.54
N ASP A 355 11.71 20.87 10.85
CA ASP A 355 11.64 20.88 9.39
C ASP A 355 13.06 20.79 8.81
N ILE A 356 13.19 20.04 7.72
CA ILE A 356 14.42 19.90 6.95
C ILE A 356 14.22 20.65 5.63
N THR A 357 14.98 21.72 5.44
CA THR A 357 15.02 22.47 4.19
C THR A 357 16.13 21.95 3.30
N ILE A 358 15.74 21.29 2.21
CA ILE A 358 16.66 20.77 1.21
C ILE A 358 17.04 21.88 0.25
N THR A 359 18.34 22.10 0.11
CA THR A 359 18.92 23.04 -0.86
C THR A 359 19.82 22.29 -1.85
N PRO A 360 19.92 22.76 -3.11
CA PRO A 360 20.73 22.12 -4.14
C PRO A 360 22.17 21.80 -3.71
N GLY A 361 22.61 20.55 -3.93
CA GLY A 361 23.97 20.09 -3.70
C GLY A 361 24.38 19.97 -2.23
N ARG A 362 23.47 20.24 -1.28
CA ARG A 362 23.79 20.17 0.15
C ARG A 362 23.51 18.80 0.74
N GLU A 363 24.44 18.40 1.60
CA GLU A 363 24.26 17.28 2.52
C GLU A 363 23.86 17.83 3.90
N ILE A 364 22.86 17.22 4.51
CA ILE A 364 22.35 17.54 5.84
C ILE A 364 22.54 16.31 6.71
N ASP A 365 23.30 16.44 7.80
CA ASP A 365 23.40 15.42 8.83
C ASP A 365 22.48 15.80 10.00
N VAL A 366 21.47 14.96 10.27
CA VAL A 366 20.56 15.15 11.41
C VAL A 366 21.09 14.51 12.70
N GLY A 367 22.27 13.89 12.64
CA GLY A 367 22.94 13.26 13.76
C GLY A 367 22.19 12.03 14.27
N ALA A 368 22.33 11.77 15.57
CA ALA A 368 21.65 10.68 16.26
C ALA A 368 20.23 11.09 16.64
N ILE A 369 19.25 10.40 16.06
CA ILE A 369 17.83 10.54 16.34
C ILE A 369 17.37 9.41 17.28
N LEU A 370 16.56 9.76 18.28
CA LEU A 370 15.97 8.80 19.20
C LEU A 370 14.45 8.75 19.03
N TYR A 371 13.92 7.56 18.80
CA TYR A 371 12.50 7.27 18.90
C TYR A 371 12.19 6.60 20.24
N GLU A 372 11.24 7.16 20.98
CA GLU A 372 10.66 6.55 22.17
C GLU A 372 9.23 6.08 21.83
N PRO A 373 9.02 4.79 21.52
CA PRO A 373 7.71 4.28 21.17
C PRO A 373 6.70 4.52 22.30
N PRO A 374 5.41 4.78 21.99
CA PRO A 374 4.39 5.00 22.99
C PRO A 374 4.34 3.89 24.05
N ARG A 375 4.53 4.27 25.31
CA ARG A 375 4.67 3.35 26.44
C ARG A 375 4.32 4.03 27.77
N ILE A 376 3.25 3.60 28.43
CA ILE A 376 2.83 4.11 29.74
C ILE A 376 3.35 3.20 30.85
N GLY A 377 2.97 1.91 30.78
CA GLY A 377 3.26 0.90 31.81
C GLY A 377 4.01 -0.33 31.31
N ALA A 378 4.27 -1.24 32.24
CA ALA A 378 4.82 -2.56 31.93
C ALA A 378 3.80 -3.36 31.11
N THR A 379 4.28 -4.17 30.17
CA THR A 379 3.42 -5.04 29.36
C THR A 379 2.89 -6.18 30.22
N LEU A 380 1.57 -6.32 30.30
CA LEU A 380 0.91 -7.46 30.95
C LEU A 380 0.78 -8.63 29.98
N TRP A 381 0.43 -8.34 28.73
CA TRP A 381 0.41 -9.27 27.62
C TRP A 381 0.35 -8.52 26.29
N GLU A 382 0.67 -9.24 25.22
CA GLU A 382 0.62 -8.76 23.83
C GLU A 382 0.17 -9.87 22.87
N ILE A 383 -0.36 -9.48 21.71
CA ILE A 383 -0.80 -10.38 20.63
C ILE A 383 -0.32 -9.80 19.30
N GLY A 384 0.36 -10.62 18.49
CA GLY A 384 0.95 -10.22 17.20
C GLY A 384 2.34 -9.61 17.32
N LYS A 385 2.79 -8.95 16.26
CA LYS A 385 4.06 -8.22 16.18
C LYS A 385 3.79 -6.83 15.60
N PRO A 386 4.37 -5.77 16.16
CA PRO A 386 4.17 -4.43 15.63
C PRO A 386 5.05 -4.21 14.39
N ASP A 387 4.55 -4.57 13.21
CA ASP A 387 5.25 -4.46 11.93
C ASP A 387 4.35 -3.92 10.79
N ARG A 388 3.19 -3.41 11.16
CA ARG A 388 2.14 -2.79 10.33
C ARG A 388 1.43 -3.77 9.41
N THR A 389 1.47 -5.06 9.72
CA THR A 389 0.82 -6.10 8.92
C THR A 389 0.05 -7.10 9.78
N ALA A 390 -0.89 -7.81 9.16
CA ALA A 390 -1.58 -8.96 9.73
C ALA A 390 -1.01 -10.31 9.26
N ALA A 391 0.17 -10.32 8.62
CA ALA A 391 0.72 -11.49 7.93
C ALA A 391 1.06 -12.68 8.86
N GLU A 392 1.36 -12.40 10.12
CA GLU A 392 1.71 -13.41 11.12
C GLU A 392 0.48 -14.09 11.76
N PHE A 393 -0.69 -13.47 11.67
CA PHE A 393 -1.95 -14.03 12.19
C PHE A 393 -2.45 -15.20 11.33
N TYR A 394 -3.45 -15.92 11.83
CA TYR A 394 -4.02 -17.09 11.16
C TYR A 394 -4.77 -16.73 9.87
N ILE A 395 -4.10 -16.99 8.74
CA ILE A 395 -4.70 -16.97 7.41
C ILE A 395 -5.16 -18.40 7.07
N PRO A 396 -6.46 -18.64 6.85
CA PRO A 396 -6.99 -19.97 6.61
C PRO A 396 -6.63 -20.49 5.21
N ASP A 397 -6.81 -21.79 4.97
CA ASP A 397 -6.83 -22.30 3.61
C ASP A 397 -8.02 -21.71 2.82
N PRO A 398 -7.87 -21.46 1.51
CA PRO A 398 -8.97 -20.99 0.68
C PRO A 398 -10.01 -22.09 0.45
N ASP A 399 -11.22 -21.70 0.06
CA ASP A 399 -12.20 -22.66 -0.46
C ASP A 399 -11.57 -23.38 -1.68
N PRO A 400 -11.47 -24.73 -1.67
CA PRO A 400 -10.87 -25.48 -2.78
C PRO A 400 -11.50 -25.18 -4.14
N THR A 401 -12.79 -24.80 -4.16
CA THR A 401 -13.53 -24.45 -5.37
C THR A 401 -13.20 -23.07 -5.94
N LEU A 402 -12.48 -22.24 -5.17
CA LEU A 402 -12.10 -20.85 -5.48
C LEU A 402 -10.58 -20.62 -5.45
N SER A 403 -9.78 -21.69 -5.55
CA SER A 403 -8.32 -21.59 -5.52
C SER A 403 -7.74 -20.87 -6.74
N THR A 404 -6.61 -20.18 -6.55
CA THR A 404 -5.84 -19.57 -7.65
C THR A 404 -4.40 -20.07 -7.69
N LYS A 405 -3.92 -20.38 -8.91
CA LYS A 405 -2.51 -20.67 -9.18
C LYS A 405 -1.81 -19.40 -9.64
N LEU A 406 -1.05 -18.79 -8.75
CA LEU A 406 -0.28 -17.55 -8.99
C LEU A 406 1.23 -17.79 -9.21
N TYR A 407 1.75 -18.95 -8.79
CA TYR A 407 3.19 -19.22 -8.69
C TYR A 407 3.67 -20.24 -9.73
N LEU A 408 4.87 -20.01 -10.29
CA LEU A 408 5.50 -20.80 -11.37
C LEU A 408 5.45 -22.32 -11.19
N ASN A 409 5.61 -22.81 -9.96
CA ASN A 409 5.67 -24.26 -9.67
C ASN A 409 4.45 -24.78 -8.89
N ASN A 410 3.38 -24.00 -8.75
CA ASN A 410 2.30 -24.26 -7.78
C ASN A 410 2.81 -24.48 -6.34
N SER A 411 4.06 -24.10 -6.04
CA SER A 411 4.62 -24.18 -4.70
C SER A 411 3.85 -23.19 -3.83
N TYR A 412 3.12 -23.71 -2.85
CA TYR A 412 2.48 -22.89 -1.83
C TYR A 412 3.56 -22.04 -1.17
N GLN A 413 3.47 -20.71 -1.33
CA GLN A 413 4.39 -19.76 -0.71
C GLN A 413 3.76 -19.28 0.61
N PRO A 414 4.27 -19.71 1.77
CA PRO A 414 3.65 -19.38 3.06
C PRO A 414 3.50 -17.87 3.29
N GLN A 415 4.44 -17.08 2.76
CA GLN A 415 4.47 -15.62 2.89
C GLN A 415 3.35 -14.91 2.13
N ASP A 416 2.80 -15.50 1.07
CA ASP A 416 1.72 -14.90 0.26
C ASP A 416 0.41 -15.72 0.36
N ARG A 417 0.25 -16.53 1.41
CA ARG A 417 -0.96 -17.35 1.62
C ARG A 417 -2.25 -16.51 1.70
N PHE A 418 -2.12 -15.23 2.04
CA PHE A 418 -3.22 -14.25 2.05
C PHE A 418 -3.69 -13.85 0.64
N ARG A 419 -2.92 -14.14 -0.41
CA ARG A 419 -3.26 -13.81 -1.80
C ARG A 419 -4.16 -14.86 -2.45
N GLN A 420 -5.24 -15.21 -1.75
CA GLN A 420 -6.27 -16.11 -2.26
C GLN A 420 -7.65 -15.44 -2.15
N TYR A 421 -8.53 -15.79 -3.08
CA TYR A 421 -9.88 -15.28 -3.11
C TYR A 421 -10.74 -15.92 -2.01
N GLY A 422 -11.61 -15.13 -1.37
CA GLY A 422 -12.62 -15.62 -0.44
C GLY A 422 -12.13 -15.93 0.97
N LEU A 423 -10.88 -15.60 1.31
CA LEU A 423 -10.33 -15.88 2.65
C LEU A 423 -11.12 -15.21 3.78
N TRP A 424 -11.71 -14.03 3.55
CA TRP A 424 -12.55 -13.35 4.53
C TRP A 424 -13.79 -14.20 4.88
N ASP A 425 -14.39 -14.87 3.90
CA ASP A 425 -15.64 -15.62 4.09
C ASP A 425 -15.40 -16.95 4.84
N ARG A 426 -14.15 -17.41 4.88
CA ARG A 426 -13.73 -18.56 5.70
C ARG A 426 -13.98 -18.36 7.18
N TYR A 427 -14.09 -17.10 7.66
CA TYR A 427 -14.46 -16.83 9.05
C TYR A 427 -15.81 -17.49 9.40
N THR A 428 -16.82 -17.36 8.54
CA THR A 428 -18.15 -17.96 8.77
C THR A 428 -18.08 -19.49 8.85
N ALA A 429 -17.26 -20.12 8.01
CA ALA A 429 -17.09 -21.57 8.00
C ALA A 429 -16.38 -22.10 9.25
N LEU A 430 -15.40 -21.36 9.76
CA LEU A 430 -14.60 -21.73 10.93
C LEU A 430 -15.29 -21.37 12.25
N TYR A 431 -16.10 -20.31 12.25
CA TYR A 431 -16.80 -19.75 13.41
C TYR A 431 -18.32 -19.65 13.15
N PRO A 432 -19.02 -20.77 12.88
CA PRO A 432 -20.41 -20.73 12.40
C PRO A 432 -21.43 -20.35 13.49
N ARG A 433 -21.07 -20.51 14.77
CA ARG A 433 -21.98 -20.33 15.92
C ARG A 433 -21.44 -19.35 16.95
N ASN A 434 -20.15 -19.45 17.26
CA ASN A 434 -19.47 -18.64 18.26
C ASN A 434 -18.35 -17.86 17.60
N ASP A 435 -18.06 -16.67 18.11
CA ASP A 435 -16.91 -15.88 17.69
C ASP A 435 -15.61 -16.33 18.35
N LEU A 436 -14.51 -15.84 17.80
CA LEU A 436 -13.15 -16.10 18.25
C LEU A 436 -12.97 -15.78 19.74
N VAL A 437 -12.39 -16.72 20.48
CA VAL A 437 -11.95 -16.54 21.87
C VAL A 437 -10.46 -16.83 21.95
N TYR A 438 -9.68 -15.83 22.29
CA TYR A 438 -8.23 -15.91 22.47
C TYR A 438 -7.89 -15.89 23.95
N ILE A 439 -7.20 -16.91 24.45
CA ILE A 439 -6.82 -17.03 25.86
C ILE A 439 -5.34 -16.70 25.98
N VAL A 440 -5.01 -15.58 26.61
CA VAL A 440 -3.63 -15.12 26.82
C VAL A 440 -2.84 -16.17 27.58
N GLY A 441 -1.66 -16.52 27.04
CA GLY A 441 -0.77 -17.55 27.59
C GLY A 441 -1.12 -18.99 27.20
N VAL A 442 -2.24 -19.22 26.49
CA VAL A 442 -2.66 -20.55 26.01
C VAL A 442 -2.79 -20.57 24.49
N SER A 443 -3.47 -19.58 23.90
CA SER A 443 -3.67 -19.47 22.45
C SER A 443 -2.41 -19.00 21.72
N ASP A 444 -2.22 -19.46 20.48
CA ASP A 444 -1.15 -19.06 19.56
C ASP A 444 -1.73 -18.13 18.49
N TYR A 445 -1.31 -16.85 18.45
CA TYR A 445 -1.88 -15.89 17.49
C TYR A 445 -1.67 -16.30 16.02
N LYS A 446 -0.70 -17.17 15.72
CA LYS A 446 -0.49 -17.67 14.36
C LYS A 446 -1.55 -18.67 13.90
N LYS A 447 -2.32 -19.22 14.84
CA LYS A 447 -3.30 -20.31 14.63
C LYS A 447 -4.71 -19.93 15.10
N ASP A 448 -4.78 -19.21 16.22
CA ASP A 448 -6.02 -18.97 16.96
C ASP A 448 -6.51 -17.53 16.82
N TRP A 449 -5.73 -16.64 16.19
CA TRP A 449 -6.14 -15.27 15.88
C TRP A 449 -6.34 -15.12 14.38
N PHE A 450 -7.59 -15.05 13.93
CA PHE A 450 -7.91 -14.94 12.51
C PHE A 450 -7.40 -13.61 11.93
N TYR A 451 -6.87 -13.62 10.70
CA TYR A 451 -6.15 -12.46 10.15
C TYR A 451 -7.00 -11.19 9.96
N ALA A 452 -8.32 -11.33 9.81
CA ALA A 452 -9.25 -10.21 9.60
C ALA A 452 -10.52 -10.33 10.46
N HIS A 453 -10.78 -9.33 11.29
CA HIS A 453 -12.01 -9.24 12.08
C HIS A 453 -13.15 -8.71 11.22
N VAL A 454 -13.87 -9.65 10.63
CA VAL A 454 -14.96 -9.43 9.69
C VAL A 454 -16.32 -9.81 10.28
N THR A 455 -17.39 -9.36 9.65
CA THR A 455 -18.75 -9.82 9.95
C THR A 455 -18.93 -11.30 9.60
N ARG A 456 -19.89 -11.97 10.26
CA ARG A 456 -20.31 -13.34 9.91
C ARG A 456 -21.41 -13.29 8.86
N ASN A 457 -21.23 -14.02 7.75
CA ASN A 457 -22.25 -14.16 6.73
C ASN A 457 -23.42 -14.99 7.29
N ALA A 458 -24.63 -14.41 7.30
CA ALA A 458 -25.84 -15.05 7.80
C ALA A 458 -26.77 -15.58 6.69
N GLY A 459 -26.29 -15.57 5.44
CA GLY A 459 -27.05 -15.97 4.27
C GLY A 459 -27.90 -14.84 3.68
N ASN A 460 -28.36 -15.02 2.44
CA ASN A 460 -29.22 -14.08 1.72
C ASN A 460 -28.70 -12.62 1.68
N GLY A 461 -27.37 -12.45 1.63
CA GLY A 461 -26.74 -11.12 1.62
C GLY A 461 -26.78 -10.38 2.96
N THR A 462 -27.12 -11.06 4.05
CA THR A 462 -27.17 -10.48 5.39
C THR A 462 -25.92 -10.83 6.19
N TYR A 463 -25.51 -9.91 7.08
CA TYR A 463 -24.30 -10.02 7.88
C TYR A 463 -24.59 -9.78 9.35
N GLN A 464 -23.93 -10.55 10.21
CA GLN A 464 -23.99 -10.42 11.66
C GLN A 464 -22.71 -9.79 12.20
N ALA A 465 -22.87 -8.91 13.18
CA ALA A 465 -21.77 -8.40 13.98
C ALA A 465 -21.03 -9.57 14.65
N THR A 466 -19.72 -9.43 14.79
CA THR A 466 -18.86 -10.42 15.44
C THR A 466 -18.20 -9.79 16.66
N THR A 467 -18.06 -10.57 17.73
CA THR A 467 -17.44 -10.12 18.98
C THR A 467 -16.34 -11.07 19.42
N TRP A 468 -15.10 -10.68 19.19
CA TRP A 468 -13.93 -11.44 19.62
C TRP A 468 -13.65 -11.19 21.09
N GLN A 469 -13.17 -12.22 21.79
CA GLN A 469 -12.86 -12.17 23.21
C GLN A 469 -11.36 -12.38 23.43
N ILE A 470 -10.74 -11.51 24.21
CA ILE A 470 -9.39 -11.73 24.74
C ILE A 470 -9.54 -12.00 26.23
N VAL A 471 -9.31 -13.24 26.64
CA VAL A 471 -9.41 -13.69 28.03
C VAL A 471 -8.01 -13.72 28.64
N PHE A 472 -7.83 -13.09 29.79
CA PHE A 472 -6.55 -13.00 30.49
C PHE A 472 -6.74 -12.98 32.00
N SER A 473 -5.74 -13.42 32.75
CA SER A 473 -5.78 -13.44 34.21
C SER A 473 -4.82 -12.42 34.81
N LEU A 474 -5.27 -11.67 35.83
CA LEU A 474 -4.45 -10.72 36.57
C LEU A 474 -4.23 -11.20 38.01
N LYS A 475 -2.97 -11.24 38.45
CA LYS A 475 -2.62 -11.59 39.85
C LYS A 475 -2.98 -10.49 40.84
N ALA A 476 -2.92 -9.24 40.40
CA ALA A 476 -3.26 -8.05 41.18
C ALA A 476 -3.91 -7.00 40.28
N VAL A 477 -4.76 -6.15 40.87
CA VAL A 477 -5.41 -5.04 40.18
C VAL A 477 -5.31 -3.79 41.03
N ILE A 478 -4.77 -2.71 40.44
CA ILE A 478 -4.77 -1.38 41.07
C ILE A 478 -6.11 -0.72 40.72
N LYS A 479 -7.08 -0.81 41.64
CA LYS A 479 -8.46 -0.38 41.39
C LYS A 479 -8.61 1.10 41.01
N THR A 480 -7.74 1.96 41.52
CA THR A 480 -7.68 3.39 41.23
C THR A 480 -6.75 3.74 40.06
N GLY A 481 -6.02 2.75 39.52
CA GLY A 481 -5.06 2.94 38.44
C GLY A 481 -5.71 2.86 37.06
N ASN A 482 -5.04 3.45 36.08
CA ASN A 482 -5.44 3.41 34.67
C ASN A 482 -4.49 2.49 33.90
N TYR A 483 -5.03 1.40 33.37
CA TYR A 483 -4.34 0.50 32.46
C TYR A 483 -4.49 1.04 31.03
N THR A 484 -3.56 0.70 30.13
CA THR A 484 -3.63 1.15 28.73
C THR A 484 -3.73 -0.04 27.80
N PHE A 485 -4.85 -0.18 27.09
CA PHE A 485 -5.00 -1.13 26.00
C PHE A 485 -4.63 -0.43 24.69
N ARG A 486 -3.52 -0.84 24.08
CA ARG A 486 -3.08 -0.36 22.78
C ARG A 486 -3.56 -1.29 21.69
N MET A 487 -4.15 -0.69 20.66
CA MET A 487 -4.68 -1.40 19.51
C MET A 487 -4.15 -0.77 18.23
N ALA A 488 -3.22 -1.47 17.59
CA ALA A 488 -2.72 -1.14 16.27
C ALA A 488 -3.49 -1.93 15.21
N LEU A 489 -3.99 -1.23 14.19
CA LEU A 489 -4.65 -1.81 13.02
C LEU A 489 -3.72 -1.71 11.81
N ALA A 490 -3.55 -2.81 11.10
CA ALA A 490 -2.85 -2.87 9.82
C ALA A 490 -3.75 -2.38 8.66
N ALA A 491 -5.07 -2.54 8.79
CA ALA A 491 -6.04 -2.14 7.77
C ALA A 491 -7.44 -1.95 8.36
N ALA A 492 -8.27 -1.16 7.69
CA ALA A 492 -9.69 -1.02 7.98
C ALA A 492 -10.51 -0.80 6.71
N THR A 493 -11.63 -1.53 6.59
CA THR A 493 -12.56 -1.39 5.47
C THR A 493 -13.96 -1.13 6.01
N THR A 494 -14.37 0.14 6.01
CA THR A 494 -15.70 0.60 6.45
C THR A 494 -16.10 0.08 7.83
N ALA A 495 -15.17 -0.17 8.74
CA ALA A 495 -15.46 -0.81 10.01
C ALA A 495 -15.99 0.18 11.05
N ASN A 496 -16.63 -0.36 12.08
CA ASN A 496 -16.87 0.34 13.34
C ASN A 496 -16.60 -0.67 14.46
N LEU A 497 -15.59 -0.36 15.28
CA LEU A 497 -15.08 -1.26 16.31
C LEU A 497 -15.30 -0.62 17.68
N SER A 498 -15.75 -1.45 18.63
CA SER A 498 -15.95 -1.05 20.01
C SER A 498 -15.26 -2.00 20.98
N VAL A 499 -14.87 -1.47 22.14
CA VAL A 499 -14.17 -2.23 23.19
C VAL A 499 -14.97 -2.19 24.48
N ARG A 500 -15.19 -3.37 25.09
CA ARG A 500 -15.81 -3.55 26.42
C ARG A 500 -14.93 -4.41 27.30
N ILE A 501 -15.10 -4.28 28.61
CA ILE A 501 -14.32 -5.00 29.62
C ILE A 501 -15.27 -5.75 30.54
N ASN A 502 -15.08 -7.07 30.67
CA ASN A 502 -15.78 -8.02 31.56
C ASN A 502 -17.28 -8.18 31.37
N GLU A 503 -18.02 -7.12 31.06
CA GLU A 503 -19.46 -7.11 30.87
C GLU A 503 -19.81 -6.88 29.39
N PRO A 504 -20.15 -7.93 28.61
CA PRO A 504 -20.35 -7.80 27.16
C PRO A 504 -21.53 -6.90 26.76
N LYS A 505 -22.48 -6.69 27.68
CA LYS A 505 -23.66 -5.82 27.48
C LYS A 505 -23.47 -4.41 28.04
N SER A 506 -22.30 -4.06 28.58
CA SER A 506 -22.04 -2.72 29.08
C SER A 506 -21.97 -1.70 27.94
N LYS A 507 -21.97 -0.41 28.32
CA LYS A 507 -21.50 0.64 27.40
C LYS A 507 -20.03 0.35 27.03
N PRO A 508 -19.64 0.54 25.76
CA PRO A 508 -18.25 0.42 25.37
C PRO A 508 -17.41 1.50 26.07
N ILE A 509 -16.22 1.14 26.50
CA ILE A 509 -15.24 2.08 27.04
C ILE A 509 -14.55 2.86 25.92
N PHE A 510 -14.64 2.35 24.69
CA PHE A 510 -14.07 2.95 23.51
C PHE A 510 -14.89 2.57 22.27
N LEU A 511 -15.11 3.56 21.42
CA LEU A 511 -15.78 3.42 20.13
C LEU A 511 -14.96 4.22 19.12
N ILE A 512 -14.52 3.57 18.06
CA ILE A 512 -13.75 4.25 17.02
C ILE A 512 -14.64 5.15 16.17
N GLY A 513 -15.87 4.72 15.88
CA GLY A 513 -16.68 5.26 14.80
C GLY A 513 -16.34 4.62 13.46
N LEU A 514 -16.94 5.15 12.38
CA LEU A 514 -16.70 4.66 11.03
C LEU A 514 -15.27 4.96 10.59
N ILE A 515 -14.49 3.91 10.31
CA ILE A 515 -13.12 4.02 9.82
C ILE A 515 -12.85 3.16 8.59
N GLY A 516 -11.88 3.64 7.82
CA GLY A 516 -11.20 2.89 6.78
C GLY A 516 -11.96 2.83 5.48
N GLN A 517 -11.23 2.89 4.37
CA GLN A 517 -11.75 2.71 3.01
C GLN A 517 -10.68 2.06 2.11
N ASP A 518 -9.69 1.40 2.72
CA ASP A 518 -8.55 0.82 2.00
C ASP A 518 -8.96 -0.35 1.10
N ASN A 519 -10.01 -1.07 1.49
CA ASN A 519 -10.49 -2.31 0.86
C ASN A 519 -9.43 -3.41 0.81
N ALA A 520 -8.46 -3.43 1.74
CA ALA A 520 -7.40 -4.42 1.76
C ALA A 520 -7.94 -5.86 1.89
N ILE A 521 -9.02 -6.05 2.66
CA ILE A 521 -9.68 -7.36 2.83
C ILE A 521 -10.15 -7.93 1.47
N ALA A 522 -10.84 -7.12 0.67
CA ALA A 522 -11.33 -7.54 -0.64
C ALA A 522 -10.21 -7.70 -1.67
N ARG A 523 -9.11 -6.96 -1.50
CA ARG A 523 -8.01 -6.86 -2.48
C ARG A 523 -6.85 -7.80 -2.17
N HIS A 524 -7.08 -8.83 -1.37
CA HIS A 524 -6.05 -9.79 -0.96
C HIS A 524 -4.81 -9.12 -0.33
N GLY A 525 -5.03 -8.09 0.49
CA GLY A 525 -3.99 -7.47 1.30
C GLY A 525 -3.91 -8.09 2.69
N ILE A 526 -2.80 -7.79 3.38
CA ILE A 526 -2.61 -8.01 4.83
C ILE A 526 -2.34 -6.69 5.57
N HIS A 527 -2.51 -5.57 4.88
CA HIS A 527 -2.32 -4.22 5.37
C HIS A 527 -2.91 -3.20 4.38
N GLY A 528 -3.20 -2.02 4.90
CA GLY A 528 -3.69 -0.82 4.23
C GLY A 528 -3.10 0.39 4.95
N LEU A 529 -3.94 1.25 5.52
CA LEU A 529 -3.48 2.36 6.37
C LEU A 529 -3.31 1.92 7.82
N TYR A 530 -2.16 2.26 8.41
CA TYR A 530 -1.87 1.99 9.81
C TYR A 530 -2.63 2.96 10.72
N ASN A 531 -3.25 2.44 11.78
CA ASN A 531 -3.90 3.25 12.80
C ASN A 531 -3.52 2.73 14.19
N LEU A 532 -3.16 3.61 15.11
CA LEU A 532 -2.85 3.27 16.51
C LEU A 532 -3.83 3.96 17.45
N TYR A 533 -4.45 3.17 18.33
CA TYR A 533 -5.38 3.66 19.34
C TYR A 533 -4.88 3.34 20.75
N ASP A 534 -4.92 4.37 21.61
CA ASP A 534 -4.59 4.28 23.03
C ASP A 534 -5.88 4.32 23.85
N ILE A 535 -6.25 3.19 24.43
CA ILE A 535 -7.54 3.01 25.10
C ILE A 535 -7.31 2.92 26.61
N ASN A 536 -7.84 3.89 27.36
CA ASN A 536 -7.78 3.87 28.82
C ASN A 536 -8.74 2.81 29.39
N VAL A 537 -8.22 1.94 30.26
CA VAL A 537 -8.97 0.91 30.96
C VAL A 537 -8.86 1.16 32.47
N GLY A 538 -9.95 1.67 33.06
CA GLY A 538 -10.00 1.90 34.51
C GLY A 538 -9.84 0.59 35.29
N GLY A 539 -8.97 0.58 36.29
CA GLY A 539 -8.72 -0.60 37.12
C GLY A 539 -9.95 -1.09 37.89
N ASN A 540 -10.94 -0.22 38.11
CA ASN A 540 -12.24 -0.57 38.67
C ASN A 540 -13.06 -1.52 37.78
N LEU A 541 -12.81 -1.51 36.46
CA LEU A 541 -13.42 -2.44 35.49
C LEU A 541 -12.76 -3.82 35.47
N LEU A 542 -11.55 -3.94 36.02
CA LEU A 542 -10.78 -5.17 36.07
C LEU A 542 -10.93 -5.87 37.44
N ARG A 543 -10.66 -7.17 37.51
CA ARG A 543 -10.68 -7.96 38.74
C ARG A 543 -9.45 -8.87 38.84
N VAL A 544 -9.11 -9.28 40.05
CA VAL A 544 -8.12 -10.34 40.26
C VAL A 544 -8.70 -11.65 39.69
N GLY A 545 -7.86 -12.44 39.02
CA GLY A 545 -8.30 -13.60 38.25
C GLY A 545 -8.72 -13.21 36.82
N ASN A 546 -9.70 -13.93 36.28
CA ASN A 546 -10.06 -13.85 34.87
C ASN A 546 -10.79 -12.56 34.49
N ASN A 547 -10.30 -11.92 33.44
CA ASN A 547 -10.88 -10.76 32.78
C ASN A 547 -11.06 -11.06 31.29
N THR A 548 -11.97 -10.33 30.66
CA THR A 548 -12.23 -10.41 29.21
C THR A 548 -12.29 -9.02 28.60
N ILE A 549 -11.51 -8.79 27.55
CA ILE A 549 -11.74 -7.68 26.60
C ILE A 549 -12.63 -8.21 25.48
N PHE A 550 -13.72 -7.52 25.19
CA PHE A 550 -14.57 -7.79 24.05
C PHE A 550 -14.29 -6.75 22.96
N LEU A 551 -13.89 -7.23 21.78
CA LEU A 551 -13.75 -6.43 20.58
C LEU A 551 -14.95 -6.72 19.69
N THR A 552 -15.81 -5.74 19.45
CA THR A 552 -17.01 -5.93 18.62
C THR A 552 -16.92 -5.10 17.34
N GLN A 553 -16.86 -5.78 16.20
CA GLN A 553 -17.15 -5.18 14.90
C GLN A 553 -18.68 -5.20 14.74
N ASP A 554 -19.32 -4.02 14.72
CA ASP A 554 -20.79 -3.94 14.78
C ASP A 554 -21.47 -3.58 13.45
N ARG A 555 -20.69 -3.17 12.43
CA ARG A 555 -21.25 -2.70 11.15
C ARG A 555 -21.52 -3.88 10.21
N ARG A 556 -22.80 -4.11 9.96
CA ARG A 556 -23.34 -5.23 9.17
C ARG A 556 -23.58 -4.89 7.70
N TRP A 557 -22.64 -4.21 7.06
CA TRP A 557 -22.85 -3.73 5.69
C TRP A 557 -22.50 -4.80 4.64
N GLY A 558 -21.34 -5.44 4.75
CA GLY A 558 -20.90 -6.39 3.71
C GLY A 558 -19.79 -7.34 4.14
N SER A 559 -19.46 -8.27 3.23
CA SER A 559 -18.47 -9.34 3.42
C SER A 559 -17.05 -8.84 3.69
N PHE A 560 -16.74 -7.61 3.26
CA PHE A 560 -15.42 -7.01 3.41
C PHE A 560 -15.35 -6.04 4.59
N THR A 561 -16.46 -5.81 5.28
CA THR A 561 -16.50 -4.87 6.39
C THR A 561 -15.75 -5.47 7.58
N GLY A 562 -14.65 -4.82 7.96
CA GLY A 562 -13.80 -5.35 9.03
C GLY A 562 -12.49 -4.60 9.19
N VAL A 563 -11.69 -5.06 10.14
CA VAL A 563 -10.33 -4.57 10.40
C VAL A 563 -9.34 -5.72 10.33
N MET A 564 -8.08 -5.39 10.06
CA MET A 564 -6.96 -6.28 10.31
C MET A 564 -6.14 -5.69 11.45
N TYR A 565 -5.86 -6.50 12.46
CA TYR A 565 -4.98 -6.08 13.54
C TYR A 565 -3.53 -6.16 13.06
N ASP A 566 -2.70 -5.25 13.57
CA ASP A 566 -1.24 -5.35 13.52
C ASP A 566 -0.76 -5.94 14.85
N TYR A 567 -1.10 -5.23 15.94
CA TYR A 567 -0.60 -5.58 17.26
C TYR A 567 -1.53 -5.09 18.35
N LEU A 568 -1.71 -5.90 19.39
CA LEU A 568 -2.50 -5.59 20.57
C LEU A 568 -1.64 -5.72 21.83
N ARG A 569 -1.77 -4.78 22.77
CA ARG A 569 -1.03 -4.82 24.03
C ARG A 569 -1.85 -4.25 25.18
N LEU A 570 -1.81 -4.90 26.34
CA LEU A 570 -2.29 -4.31 27.60
C LEU A 570 -1.11 -3.93 28.49
N GLU A 571 -1.10 -2.69 28.95
CA GLU A 571 -0.09 -2.14 29.85
C GLU A 571 -0.68 -1.92 31.26
N SER A 572 0.12 -2.15 32.29
CA SER A 572 -0.20 -1.76 33.66
C SER A 572 -0.30 -0.23 33.79
N PRO A 573 -0.82 0.30 34.91
CA PRO A 573 -0.53 1.68 35.30
C PRO A 573 0.98 1.92 35.39
N PRO A 574 1.44 3.17 35.22
CA PRO A 574 2.86 3.49 35.40
C PRO A 574 3.30 3.16 36.83
N GLU A 575 4.49 2.59 36.97
CA GLU A 575 5.15 2.45 38.28
C GLU A 575 5.47 3.87 38.78
N VAL A 576 5.06 4.18 40.01
CA VAL A 576 5.30 5.48 40.68
C VAL A 576 6.72 5.53 41.24
#